data_AF-V6TN12-F1
#
_entry.id   AF-V6TN12-F1
#
_cell.length_a   1.000
_cell.length_b   1.000
_cell.length_c   1.000
_cell.angle_alpha   90.00
_cell.angle_beta   90.00
_cell.angle_gamma   90.00
#
_symmetry.space_group_name_H-M   'P 1'
#
loop_
_entity.id
_entity.type
_entity.pdbx_description
1 polymer ?
#
loop_
_entity_poly.entity_id
_entity_poly.type
_entity_poly.pdbx_seq_one_letter_code
_entity_poly.pdbx_strand_id
1 'polypeptide(L)'
;MAPRQPIPIPCLRGVNVSSHSKGMPFNPVDSGPQGSYLPPQHVFEPFGKHSVSAGLECISSLGFNCIRLLVFLEACFTTSGGIVDEYVDGVGDFIMAAHAHRFFVVLDFHQDNYSRRLGGSGLADVFLPASLRTAHTVFKGLGESWGSQPLTDRRYWTCWMRFWDNALIDEMPGWPRMALQELYVYCVTAILQRLYARDGFFVDAIDIINEPCLPEVFAGQLLFVPWQTRARREQLIEFYARAIADLEKTGFRGYYFLEPFNYDVSYLMRFSIGLDGCCNRVCEVLPGFDRKRLVFAPHCYQPLTNVGPSIDCIVQNHIRSQETGGFSWMVLGELGDVTYGAPEGETILDKQLRRLTSMAIPWIVWEFCPVYEASEAESRDVYRITNNIHSFPWNGEYCSIVGPDLKPLPIYINVLTHYLTHLQEGATHDRLSTNTAPFSPQQKTLYIFPRDGIDAIPICQLQRLMRLSGQKVSTWSTIQWYVITESTHVPPNTQTRQYLLDFILSSLGFRQYVDAVVFVNQYGGIIVCSDRSLLSGAYICDLLAE
;
A
#
# COMPACT_ATOMS: atom_id res chain seq x y z
N MET A 1 19.10 9.86 32.74
CA MET A 1 19.34 9.32 31.37
C MET A 1 19.63 10.49 30.44
N ALA A 2 20.64 10.39 29.58
CA ALA A 2 20.86 11.40 28.54
C ALA A 2 19.65 11.43 27.58
N PRO A 3 19.26 12.60 27.05
CA PRO A 3 18.14 12.69 26.12
C PRO A 3 18.42 11.82 24.88
N ARG A 4 17.46 10.93 24.56
CA ARG A 4 17.49 10.04 23.40
C ARG A 4 17.56 10.88 22.12
N GLN A 5 18.53 10.63 21.26
CA GLN A 5 18.43 11.11 19.89
C GLN A 5 17.42 10.23 19.14
N PRO A 6 16.33 10.79 18.60
CA PRO A 6 15.34 10.01 17.85
C PRO A 6 16.00 9.44 16.59
N ILE A 7 15.64 8.20 16.23
CA ILE A 7 16.09 7.60 14.97
C ILE A 7 15.42 8.39 13.83
N PRO A 8 16.19 8.95 12.89
CA PRO A 8 15.61 9.68 11.76
C PRO A 8 14.81 8.74 10.84
N ILE A 9 13.70 9.23 10.28
CA ILE A 9 12.86 8.48 9.33
C ILE A 9 13.69 7.81 8.20
N PRO A 10 14.66 8.48 7.54
CA PRO A 10 15.49 7.86 6.50
C PRO A 10 16.29 6.62 6.93
N CYS A 11 16.54 6.47 8.24
CA CYS A 11 17.35 5.41 8.81
C CYS A 11 16.52 4.22 9.30
N LEU A 12 15.18 4.26 9.19
CA LEU A 12 14.35 3.17 9.69
C LEU A 12 14.56 1.89 8.89
N ARG A 13 14.81 0.81 9.62
CA ARG A 13 14.94 -0.57 9.14
C ARG A 13 14.19 -1.43 10.14
N GLY A 14 13.01 -1.88 9.76
CA GLY A 14 12.06 -2.44 10.71
C GLY A 14 11.48 -3.79 10.36
N VAL A 15 10.67 -4.28 11.28
CA VAL A 15 9.85 -5.48 11.16
C VAL A 15 8.43 -5.22 11.68
N ASN A 16 7.46 -5.90 11.08
CA ASN A 16 6.09 -5.98 11.58
C ASN A 16 5.99 -6.97 12.75
N VAL A 17 5.29 -6.59 13.83
CA VAL A 17 5.08 -7.38 15.05
C VAL A 17 3.65 -7.18 15.54
N SER A 18 2.81 -8.19 15.69
CA SER A 18 2.89 -9.53 15.10
C SER A 18 1.52 -9.95 14.59
N SER A 19 1.51 -10.71 13.50
CA SER A 19 0.32 -11.41 13.03
C SER A 19 -0.27 -12.39 14.04
N HIS A 20 0.49 -12.85 15.05
CA HIS A 20 -0.05 -13.73 16.09
C HIS A 20 -1.25 -13.09 16.78
N SER A 21 -1.18 -11.77 17.00
CA SER A 21 -2.24 -10.97 17.62
C SER A 21 -3.51 -10.90 16.77
N LYS A 22 -3.45 -11.20 15.46
CA LYS A 22 -4.65 -11.36 14.60
C LYS A 22 -5.59 -12.41 15.21
N GLY A 23 -5.02 -13.51 15.72
CA GLY A 23 -5.73 -14.67 16.26
C GLY A 23 -6.58 -15.35 15.20
N MET A 24 -6.29 -16.61 14.87
CA MET A 24 -6.99 -17.33 13.80
C MET A 24 -8.51 -17.34 14.07
N PRO A 25 -9.34 -16.74 13.19
CA PRO A 25 -10.78 -16.60 13.44
C PRO A 25 -11.53 -17.94 13.35
N PHE A 26 -10.91 -18.92 12.68
CA PHE A 26 -11.35 -20.30 12.57
C PHE A 26 -10.12 -21.21 12.48
N ASN A 27 -10.23 -22.44 12.98
CA ASN A 27 -9.27 -23.51 12.68
C ASN A 27 -9.71 -24.14 11.34
N PRO A 28 -8.97 -23.96 10.23
CA PRO A 28 -9.36 -24.56 8.95
C PRO A 28 -9.14 -26.08 8.91
N VAL A 29 -8.34 -26.61 9.85
CA VAL A 29 -8.01 -28.05 9.91
C VAL A 29 -9.08 -28.82 10.67
N ASP A 30 -9.70 -28.21 11.69
CA ASP A 30 -10.78 -28.83 12.43
C ASP A 30 -12.13 -28.46 11.83
N SER A 31 -12.74 -29.43 11.16
CA SER A 31 -14.18 -29.49 10.89
C SER A 31 -15.00 -29.67 12.17
N GLY A 32 -14.63 -28.94 13.23
CA GLY A 32 -15.38 -28.85 14.47
C GLY A 32 -16.78 -28.31 14.21
N PRO A 33 -17.74 -28.57 15.11
CA PRO A 33 -19.08 -28.01 15.01
C PRO A 33 -19.01 -26.48 14.85
N GLN A 34 -20.01 -25.89 14.20
CA GLN A 34 -20.19 -24.45 13.86
C GLN A 34 -19.99 -23.44 15.03
N GLY A 35 -19.55 -23.86 16.22
CA GLY A 35 -19.23 -23.05 17.39
C GLY A 35 -17.74 -22.86 17.72
N SER A 36 -16.78 -23.23 16.86
CA SER A 36 -15.33 -23.05 17.09
C SER A 36 -14.80 -21.64 16.74
N TYR A 37 -15.65 -20.60 16.85
CA TYR A 37 -15.23 -19.22 16.63
C TYR A 37 -14.41 -18.73 17.82
N LEU A 38 -13.12 -18.45 17.59
CA LEU A 38 -12.24 -17.95 18.64
C LEU A 38 -12.49 -16.45 18.85
N PRO A 39 -12.74 -16.02 20.10
CA PRO A 39 -12.85 -14.59 20.39
C PRO A 39 -11.52 -13.87 20.08
N PRO A 40 -11.54 -12.54 19.91
CA PRO A 40 -10.32 -11.76 19.84
C PRO A 40 -9.46 -11.97 21.09
N GLN A 41 -8.15 -11.78 20.96
CA GLN A 41 -7.26 -11.83 22.11
C GLN A 41 -7.59 -10.68 23.05
N HIS A 42 -7.78 -10.99 24.34
CA HIS A 42 -7.98 -9.97 25.39
C HIS A 42 -6.71 -9.69 26.19
N VAL A 43 -5.65 -10.46 25.94
CA VAL A 43 -4.30 -10.29 26.47
C VAL A 43 -3.37 -10.02 25.30
N PHE A 44 -2.47 -9.06 25.43
CA PHE A 44 -1.51 -8.73 24.38
C PHE A 44 -0.28 -9.65 24.47
N GLU A 45 -0.21 -10.66 23.60
CA GLU A 45 0.86 -11.67 23.58
C GLU A 45 1.59 -11.71 22.23
N PRO A 46 2.33 -10.66 21.82
CA PRO A 46 2.83 -10.53 20.46
C PRO A 46 3.82 -11.62 20.04
N PHE A 47 4.40 -12.39 20.97
CA PHE A 47 5.34 -13.47 20.67
C PHE A 47 4.85 -14.85 21.19
N GLY A 48 3.55 -14.98 21.46
CA GLY A 48 2.96 -16.19 22.02
C GLY A 48 3.63 -16.60 23.33
N LYS A 49 4.20 -17.82 23.38
CA LYS A 49 4.87 -18.35 24.58
C LYS A 49 6.16 -17.61 24.99
N HIS A 50 6.71 -16.78 24.11
CA HIS A 50 7.97 -16.08 24.37
C HIS A 50 7.74 -14.76 25.09
N SER A 51 8.64 -14.42 26.00
CA SER A 51 8.60 -13.10 26.66
C SER A 51 8.87 -11.96 25.68
N VAL A 52 8.30 -10.78 25.96
CA VAL A 52 8.57 -9.54 25.20
C VAL A 52 10.07 -9.21 25.15
N SER A 53 10.79 -9.35 26.27
CA SER A 53 12.25 -9.11 26.32
C SER A 53 13.01 -10.00 25.32
N ALA A 54 12.74 -11.30 25.33
CA ALA A 54 13.42 -12.24 24.44
C ALA A 54 13.14 -11.94 22.95
N GLY A 55 11.91 -11.58 22.61
CA GLY A 55 11.56 -11.17 21.25
C GLY A 55 12.28 -9.88 20.83
N LEU A 56 12.27 -8.85 21.67
CA LEU A 56 12.96 -7.57 21.41
C LEU A 56 14.48 -7.72 21.33
N GLU A 57 15.08 -8.57 22.18
CA GLU A 57 16.50 -8.92 22.12
C GLU A 57 16.84 -9.61 20.80
N CYS A 58 16.01 -10.54 20.34
CA CYS A 58 16.19 -11.20 19.05
C CYS A 58 16.11 -10.18 17.90
N ILE A 59 15.06 -9.35 17.84
CA ILE A 59 14.91 -8.28 16.83
C ILE A 59 16.11 -7.33 16.85
N SER A 60 16.59 -6.96 18.04
CA SER A 60 17.74 -6.04 18.19
C SER A 60 19.04 -6.71 17.73
N SER A 61 19.22 -8.00 18.02
CA SER A 61 20.42 -8.75 17.62
C SER A 61 20.55 -8.90 16.09
N LEU A 62 19.42 -8.86 15.38
CA LEU A 62 19.37 -8.84 13.93
C LEU A 62 19.76 -7.48 13.33
N GLY A 63 19.81 -6.42 14.13
CA GLY A 63 20.18 -5.07 13.70
C GLY A 63 19.02 -4.19 13.26
N PHE A 64 17.77 -4.62 13.48
CA PHE A 64 16.61 -3.76 13.27
C PHE A 64 16.59 -2.61 14.28
N ASN A 65 15.97 -1.50 13.89
CA ASN A 65 15.85 -0.30 14.72
C ASN A 65 14.42 0.27 14.75
N CYS A 66 13.48 -0.37 14.05
CA CYS A 66 12.09 0.03 13.96
C CYS A 66 11.16 -1.17 14.14
N ILE A 67 10.02 -0.97 14.79
CA ILE A 67 8.96 -1.97 14.90
C ILE A 67 7.65 -1.31 14.45
N ARG A 68 6.95 -1.93 13.49
CA ARG A 68 5.55 -1.61 13.21
C ARG A 68 4.69 -2.59 14.01
N LEU A 69 4.06 -2.08 15.06
CA LEU A 69 3.33 -2.83 16.07
C LEU A 69 1.85 -2.89 15.71
N LEU A 70 1.38 -4.08 15.33
CA LEU A 70 0.01 -4.32 14.91
C LEU A 70 -0.93 -4.32 16.12
N VAL A 71 -1.98 -3.52 16.04
CA VAL A 71 -3.02 -3.39 17.05
C VAL A 71 -4.40 -3.46 16.39
N PHE A 72 -5.25 -4.33 16.94
CA PHE A 72 -6.56 -4.65 16.37
C PHE A 72 -7.65 -4.00 17.22
N LEU A 73 -8.51 -3.18 16.62
CA LEU A 73 -9.61 -2.55 17.34
C LEU A 73 -10.57 -3.57 17.97
N GLU A 74 -10.73 -4.75 17.37
CA GLU A 74 -11.52 -5.85 17.96
C GLU A 74 -10.94 -6.42 19.26
N ALA A 75 -9.64 -6.28 19.50
CA ALA A 75 -8.99 -6.70 20.74
C ALA A 75 -9.00 -5.59 21.80
N CYS A 76 -8.98 -4.33 21.35
CA CYS A 76 -8.98 -3.15 22.20
C CYS A 76 -10.32 -2.86 22.90
N PHE A 77 -11.44 -3.37 22.39
CA PHE A 77 -12.77 -3.05 22.88
C PHE A 77 -13.60 -4.30 23.18
N THR A 78 -14.30 -4.27 24.30
CA THR A 78 -15.37 -5.22 24.64
C THR A 78 -16.55 -5.08 23.69
N THR A 79 -17.40 -6.10 23.63
CA THR A 79 -18.64 -6.04 22.84
C THR A 79 -19.57 -4.91 23.29
N SER A 80 -19.49 -4.47 24.55
CA SER A 80 -20.20 -3.33 25.12
C SER A 80 -19.50 -1.97 24.94
N GLY A 81 -18.41 -1.88 24.17
CA GLY A 81 -17.73 -0.61 23.86
C GLY A 81 -16.79 -0.08 24.95
N GLY A 82 -16.61 -0.80 26.05
CA GLY A 82 -15.56 -0.52 27.04
C GLY A 82 -14.18 -0.97 26.54
N ILE A 83 -13.12 -0.26 26.91
CA ILE A 83 -11.73 -0.62 26.60
C ILE A 83 -11.34 -1.90 27.35
N VAL A 84 -10.62 -2.80 26.68
CA VAL A 84 -10.00 -3.98 27.30
C VAL A 84 -8.65 -3.56 27.89
N ASP A 85 -8.64 -3.22 29.18
CA ASP A 85 -7.45 -2.68 29.85
C ASP A 85 -6.23 -3.60 29.73
N GLU A 86 -6.40 -4.91 29.90
CA GLU A 86 -5.30 -5.88 29.85
C GLU A 86 -4.57 -5.90 28.50
N TYR A 87 -5.33 -5.83 27.39
CA TYR A 87 -4.75 -5.74 26.06
C TYR A 87 -4.03 -4.41 25.85
N VAL A 88 -4.68 -3.28 26.17
CA VAL A 88 -4.12 -1.93 25.92
C VAL A 88 -2.93 -1.63 26.82
N ASP A 89 -2.95 -2.07 28.07
CA ASP A 89 -1.81 -1.94 28.98
C ASP A 89 -0.62 -2.79 28.49
N GLY A 90 -0.88 -4.01 27.99
CA GLY A 90 0.14 -4.85 27.37
C GLY A 90 0.77 -4.22 26.11
N VAL A 91 -0.02 -3.56 25.27
CA VAL A 91 0.50 -2.75 24.14
C VAL A 91 1.42 -1.64 24.65
N GLY A 92 1.00 -0.92 25.69
CA GLY A 92 1.83 0.13 26.29
C GLY A 92 3.13 -0.42 26.91
N ASP A 93 3.06 -1.56 27.59
CA ASP A 93 4.23 -2.23 28.18
C ASP A 93 5.23 -2.65 27.10
N PHE A 94 4.74 -3.18 25.99
CA PHE A 94 5.56 -3.49 24.83
C PHE A 94 6.26 -2.26 24.27
N ILE A 95 5.53 -1.15 24.06
CA ILE A 95 6.11 0.08 23.49
C ILE A 95 7.22 0.62 24.40
N MET A 96 7.01 0.65 25.71
CA MET A 96 8.04 1.07 26.66
C MET A 96 9.26 0.14 26.65
N ALA A 97 9.04 -1.18 26.57
CA ALA A 97 10.13 -2.15 26.45
C ALA A 97 10.90 -1.94 25.13
N ALA A 98 10.20 -1.76 24.01
CA ALA A 98 10.81 -1.49 22.72
C ALA A 98 11.65 -0.20 22.74
N HIS A 99 11.16 0.85 23.41
CA HIS A 99 11.91 2.09 23.64
C HIS A 99 13.17 1.89 24.50
N ALA A 100 13.13 1.01 25.51
CA ALA A 100 14.31 0.65 26.28
C ALA A 100 15.38 -0.03 25.41
N HIS A 101 14.96 -0.79 24.39
CA HIS A 101 15.81 -1.34 23.33
C HIS A 101 16.11 -0.35 22.19
N ARG A 102 15.72 0.93 22.33
CA ARG A 102 15.93 2.03 21.38
C ARG A 102 15.19 1.90 20.05
N PHE A 103 14.18 1.03 19.95
CA PHE A 103 13.35 0.94 18.74
C PHE A 103 12.48 2.18 18.53
N PHE A 104 12.39 2.63 17.29
CA PHE A 104 11.31 3.50 16.83
C PHE A 104 10.04 2.65 16.67
N VAL A 105 8.92 3.05 17.26
CA VAL A 105 7.68 2.26 17.20
C VAL A 105 6.59 2.97 16.40
N VAL A 106 6.15 2.34 15.33
CA VAL A 106 4.94 2.70 14.58
C VAL A 106 3.78 1.90 15.17
N LEU A 107 2.78 2.55 15.75
CA LEU A 107 1.55 1.91 16.22
C LEU A 107 0.58 1.79 15.05
N ASP A 108 0.35 0.57 14.58
CA ASP A 108 -0.46 0.28 13.39
C ASP A 108 -1.84 -0.24 13.76
N PHE A 109 -2.88 0.51 13.39
CA PHE A 109 -4.27 0.07 13.55
C PHE A 109 -4.67 -0.89 12.42
N HIS A 110 -4.19 -2.11 12.59
CA HIS A 110 -4.18 -3.14 11.58
C HIS A 110 -5.56 -3.73 11.31
N GLN A 111 -5.80 -4.08 10.05
CA GLN A 111 -6.94 -4.86 9.62
C GLN A 111 -6.57 -5.66 8.37
N ASP A 112 -7.14 -6.85 8.26
CA ASP A 112 -7.21 -7.60 7.02
C ASP A 112 -8.64 -7.99 6.80
N ASN A 113 -9.13 -7.82 5.58
CA ASN A 113 -10.48 -8.24 5.23
C ASN A 113 -11.57 -7.70 6.21
N TYR A 114 -11.36 -6.48 6.73
CA TYR A 114 -12.27 -5.71 7.60
C TYR A 114 -12.47 -6.29 9.00
N SER A 115 -12.94 -7.53 9.14
CA SER A 115 -13.34 -8.09 10.44
C SER A 115 -13.32 -9.61 10.47
N ARG A 116 -13.06 -10.15 11.66
CA ARG A 116 -13.17 -11.57 12.02
C ARG A 116 -14.44 -12.25 11.53
N ARG A 117 -15.58 -11.57 11.59
CA ARG A 117 -16.88 -12.12 11.12
C ARG A 117 -16.91 -12.42 9.63
N LEU A 118 -16.08 -11.73 8.88
CA LEU A 118 -15.95 -11.89 7.44
C LEU A 118 -14.81 -12.82 7.05
N GLY A 119 -14.12 -13.46 8.01
CA GLY A 119 -12.89 -14.19 7.74
C GLY A 119 -11.70 -13.24 7.59
N GLY A 120 -11.73 -12.11 8.31
CA GLY A 120 -10.71 -11.07 8.42
C GLY A 120 -10.11 -10.97 9.83
N SER A 121 -9.44 -9.86 10.12
CA SER A 121 -9.10 -9.37 11.46
C SER A 121 -9.12 -7.83 11.47
N GLY A 122 -9.15 -7.20 12.65
CA GLY A 122 -9.01 -5.74 12.77
C GLY A 122 -10.19 -5.04 13.40
N LEU A 123 -11.27 -4.84 12.65
CA LEU A 123 -12.39 -4.03 13.13
C LEU A 123 -13.34 -4.84 14.03
N ALA A 124 -13.75 -4.23 15.14
CA ALA A 124 -14.74 -4.75 16.08
C ALA A 124 -16.14 -4.90 15.45
N ASP A 125 -16.98 -5.75 16.03
CA ASP A 125 -18.33 -6.05 15.53
C ASP A 125 -19.23 -4.81 15.36
N VAL A 126 -18.98 -3.71 16.09
CA VAL A 126 -19.74 -2.45 15.95
C VAL A 126 -19.66 -1.84 14.55
N PHE A 127 -18.53 -2.05 13.85
CA PHE A 127 -18.32 -1.56 12.49
C PHE A 127 -19.14 -2.33 11.45
N LEU A 128 -19.66 -3.51 11.82
CA LEU A 128 -20.48 -4.32 10.93
C LEU A 128 -21.96 -3.87 10.96
N PRO A 129 -22.66 -3.99 9.82
CA PRO A 129 -24.12 -4.01 9.80
C PRO A 129 -24.66 -5.04 10.80
N ALA A 130 -25.80 -4.75 11.42
CA ALA A 130 -26.41 -5.61 12.43
C ALA A 130 -26.65 -7.04 11.91
N SER A 131 -26.98 -7.19 10.62
CA SER A 131 -27.17 -8.49 9.96
C SER A 131 -25.88 -9.32 9.79
N LEU A 132 -24.69 -8.71 9.97
CA LEU A 132 -23.40 -9.36 9.79
C LEU A 132 -22.64 -9.59 11.10
N ARG A 133 -23.12 -9.09 12.25
CA ARG A 133 -22.47 -9.26 13.56
C ARG A 133 -22.43 -10.69 14.07
N THR A 134 -23.28 -11.56 13.54
CA THR A 134 -23.27 -13.00 13.80
C THR A 134 -22.83 -13.79 12.58
N ALA A 135 -22.24 -13.13 11.58
CA ALA A 135 -21.74 -13.82 10.39
C ALA A 135 -20.53 -14.69 10.76
N HIS A 136 -20.49 -15.86 10.12
CA HIS A 136 -19.36 -16.77 10.18
C HIS A 136 -19.01 -17.13 8.73
N THR A 137 -18.10 -16.38 8.13
CA THR A 137 -17.60 -16.71 6.80
C THR A 137 -16.52 -17.77 6.90
N VAL A 138 -16.79 -18.93 6.30
CA VAL A 138 -15.76 -19.91 5.95
C VAL A 138 -15.67 -19.91 4.43
N PHE A 139 -14.54 -19.48 3.88
CA PHE A 139 -14.34 -19.46 2.44
C PHE A 139 -14.23 -20.90 1.91
N LYS A 140 -15.04 -21.24 0.90
CA LYS A 140 -14.96 -22.51 0.18
C LYS A 140 -14.72 -22.22 -1.31
N GLY A 141 -13.56 -22.63 -1.85
CA GLY A 141 -13.24 -22.57 -3.28
C GLY A 141 -12.23 -21.49 -3.71
N LEU A 142 -11.86 -21.51 -5.01
CA LEU A 142 -10.85 -20.67 -5.71
C LEU A 142 -9.51 -20.45 -4.98
N GLY A 143 -9.13 -21.41 -4.13
CA GLY A 143 -7.98 -21.31 -3.26
C GLY A 143 -8.28 -20.38 -2.10
N GLU A 144 -8.02 -20.86 -0.90
CA GLU A 144 -8.17 -20.18 0.39
C GLU A 144 -7.18 -19.02 0.58
N SER A 145 -6.92 -18.28 -0.50
CA SER A 145 -6.13 -17.06 -0.51
C SER A 145 -6.97 -15.93 0.07
N TRP A 146 -6.64 -15.53 1.30
CA TRP A 146 -7.27 -14.43 2.03
C TRP A 146 -7.39 -13.15 1.18
N GLY A 147 -6.41 -12.86 0.31
CA GLY A 147 -6.40 -11.71 -0.59
C GLY A 147 -7.42 -11.76 -1.75
N SER A 148 -8.12 -12.87 -1.96
CA SER A 148 -9.17 -13.01 -2.99
C SER A 148 -10.57 -12.63 -2.50
N GLN A 149 -10.76 -12.48 -1.19
CA GLN A 149 -12.05 -12.10 -0.59
C GLN A 149 -12.63 -10.81 -1.19
N PRO A 150 -11.83 -9.76 -1.43
CA PRO A 150 -12.33 -8.57 -2.08
C PRO A 150 -12.83 -8.77 -3.53
N LEU A 151 -12.56 -9.91 -4.18
CA LEU A 151 -13.11 -10.21 -5.51
C LEU A 151 -14.48 -10.89 -5.45
N THR A 152 -14.82 -11.53 -4.33
CA THR A 152 -15.89 -12.55 -4.30
C THR A 152 -16.94 -12.33 -3.22
N ASP A 153 -16.64 -11.63 -2.12
CA ASP A 153 -17.58 -11.47 -1.01
C ASP A 153 -18.33 -10.13 -1.02
N ARG A 154 -19.61 -10.14 -1.38
CA ARG A 154 -20.46 -8.94 -1.34
C ARG A 154 -20.65 -8.34 0.06
N ARG A 155 -20.53 -9.14 1.13
CA ARG A 155 -20.66 -8.66 2.51
C ARG A 155 -19.44 -7.82 2.89
N TYR A 156 -18.26 -8.26 2.49
CA TYR A 156 -17.02 -7.49 2.57
C TYR A 156 -17.14 -6.14 1.86
N TRP A 157 -17.67 -6.14 0.64
CA TRP A 157 -17.89 -4.90 -0.12
C TRP A 157 -18.84 -3.97 0.59
N THR A 158 -19.95 -4.51 1.10
CA THR A 158 -20.96 -3.72 1.82
C THR A 158 -20.35 -3.00 3.01
N CYS A 159 -19.44 -3.65 3.75
CA CYS A 159 -18.81 -3.06 4.93
C CYS A 159 -17.87 -1.89 4.55
N TRP A 160 -17.01 -2.08 3.55
CA TRP A 160 -16.12 -1.02 3.07
C TRP A 160 -16.87 0.13 2.42
N MET A 161 -17.87 -0.16 1.59
CA MET A 161 -18.71 0.88 0.99
C MET A 161 -19.39 1.73 2.06
N ARG A 162 -19.96 1.10 3.09
CA ARG A 162 -20.54 1.83 4.22
C ARG A 162 -19.49 2.66 4.96
N PHE A 163 -18.28 2.14 5.14
CA PHE A 163 -17.19 2.89 5.77
C PHE A 163 -16.80 4.12 4.95
N TRP A 164 -16.58 4.00 3.64
CA TRP A 164 -16.17 5.12 2.78
C TRP A 164 -17.27 6.13 2.51
N ASP A 165 -18.52 5.65 2.44
CA ASP A 165 -19.71 6.52 2.38
C ASP A 165 -20.08 7.11 3.74
N ASN A 166 -19.27 6.80 4.76
CA ASN A 166 -19.38 7.27 6.13
C ASN A 166 -20.78 7.08 6.73
N ALA A 167 -21.35 5.91 6.50
CA ALA A 167 -22.68 5.57 6.96
C ALA A 167 -22.74 5.59 8.50
N LEU A 168 -23.91 5.90 9.04
CA LEU A 168 -24.18 5.76 10.47
C LEU A 168 -24.09 4.28 10.87
N ILE A 169 -23.53 4.00 12.05
CA ILE A 169 -23.54 2.64 12.58
C ILE A 169 -24.98 2.18 12.87
N ASP A 170 -25.19 0.88 12.75
CA ASP A 170 -26.40 0.25 13.26
C ASP A 170 -26.34 0.25 14.81
N GLU A 171 -27.48 0.40 15.47
CA GLU A 171 -27.52 0.47 16.94
C GLU A 171 -26.83 -0.74 17.60
N MET A 172 -25.98 -0.48 18.59
CA MET A 172 -25.32 -1.49 19.39
C MET A 172 -25.19 -0.98 20.83
N PRO A 173 -25.71 -1.71 21.85
CA PRO A 173 -25.62 -1.28 23.23
C PRO A 173 -24.18 -0.99 23.67
N GLY A 174 -23.98 0.13 24.36
CA GLY A 174 -22.67 0.55 24.87
C GLY A 174 -21.79 1.31 23.87
N TRP A 175 -22.20 1.42 22.61
CA TRP A 175 -21.47 2.17 21.59
C TRP A 175 -22.18 3.49 21.23
N PRO A 176 -21.42 4.59 20.99
CA PRO A 176 -21.99 5.84 20.53
C PRO A 176 -22.49 5.70 19.09
N ARG A 177 -23.69 6.20 18.81
CA ARG A 177 -24.25 6.20 17.45
C ARG A 177 -23.59 7.29 16.61
N MET A 178 -22.53 6.92 15.91
CA MET A 178 -21.70 7.80 15.08
C MET A 178 -21.61 7.27 13.65
N ALA A 179 -21.15 8.11 12.73
CA ALA A 179 -20.76 7.66 11.41
C ALA A 179 -19.46 6.83 11.50
N LEU A 180 -19.29 5.87 10.59
CA LEU A 180 -18.29 4.80 10.73
C LEU A 180 -16.85 5.30 10.80
N GLN A 181 -16.50 6.33 10.04
CA GLN A 181 -15.14 6.89 10.07
C GLN A 181 -14.89 7.66 11.37
N GLU A 182 -15.88 8.41 11.85
CA GLU A 182 -15.81 9.13 13.12
C GLU A 182 -15.75 8.16 14.29
N LEU A 183 -16.47 7.03 14.22
CA LEU A 183 -16.35 5.96 15.20
C LEU A 183 -14.94 5.35 15.18
N TYR A 184 -14.38 5.11 14.00
CA TYR A 184 -13.02 4.59 13.87
C TYR A 184 -12.00 5.52 14.52
N VAL A 185 -12.04 6.81 14.17
CA VAL A 185 -11.16 7.83 14.74
C VAL A 185 -11.39 7.99 16.24
N TYR A 186 -12.63 7.90 16.71
CA TYR A 186 -12.97 7.90 18.13
C TYR A 186 -12.30 6.73 18.86
N CYS A 187 -12.38 5.52 18.31
CA CYS A 187 -11.74 4.34 18.89
C CYS A 187 -10.22 4.49 18.97
N VAL A 188 -9.57 4.85 17.85
CA VAL A 188 -8.11 5.11 17.79
C VAL A 188 -7.71 6.17 18.82
N THR A 189 -8.47 7.26 18.90
CA THR A 189 -8.26 8.36 19.87
C THR A 189 -8.38 7.88 21.31
N ALA A 190 -9.37 7.06 21.63
CA ALA A 190 -9.58 6.53 22.98
C ALA A 190 -8.42 5.64 23.43
N ILE A 191 -7.88 4.80 22.54
CA ILE A 191 -6.70 3.97 22.81
C ILE A 191 -5.47 4.84 23.05
N LEU A 192 -5.25 5.85 22.21
CA LEU A 192 -4.12 6.75 22.37
C LEU A 192 -4.19 7.55 23.68
N GLN A 193 -5.37 8.04 24.05
CA GLN A 193 -5.60 8.71 25.34
C GLN A 193 -5.34 7.78 26.52
N ARG A 194 -5.77 6.51 26.44
CA ARG A 194 -5.53 5.51 27.49
C ARG A 194 -4.04 5.21 27.66
N LEU A 195 -3.30 5.14 26.56
CA LEU A 195 -1.85 4.97 26.58
C LEU A 195 -1.14 6.21 27.15
N TYR A 196 -1.58 7.41 26.77
CA TYR A 196 -0.97 8.69 27.18
C TYR A 196 -1.31 9.10 28.61
N ALA A 197 -2.31 8.45 29.23
CA ALA A 197 -2.56 8.58 30.66
C ALA A 197 -1.42 8.00 31.52
N ARG A 198 -0.48 7.24 30.92
CA ARG A 198 0.69 6.68 31.59
C ARG A 198 1.83 7.72 31.58
N ASP A 199 2.39 7.99 32.75
CA ASP A 199 3.45 9.00 32.90
C ASP A 199 4.66 8.72 32.01
N GLY A 200 5.06 9.72 31.22
CA GLY A 200 6.24 9.66 30.35
C GLY A 200 6.07 8.77 29.11
N PHE A 201 4.88 8.24 28.87
CA PHE A 201 4.60 7.43 27.68
C PHE A 201 4.47 8.32 26.42
N PHE A 202 4.97 7.82 25.30
CA PHE A 202 4.78 8.44 23.99
C PHE A 202 4.80 7.37 22.89
N VAL A 203 4.22 7.69 21.74
CA VAL A 203 4.28 6.88 20.52
C VAL A 203 5.08 7.64 19.46
N ASP A 204 6.03 6.98 18.80
CA ASP A 204 6.88 7.64 17.79
C ASP A 204 6.09 7.94 16.51
N ALA A 205 5.25 7.00 16.06
CA ALA A 205 4.40 7.15 14.89
C ALA A 205 3.10 6.36 15.00
N ILE A 206 2.07 6.79 14.28
CA ILE A 206 0.80 6.06 14.12
C ILE A 206 0.60 5.77 12.63
N ASP A 207 0.34 4.52 12.30
CA ASP A 207 -0.27 4.12 11.04
C ASP A 207 -1.79 4.14 11.21
N ILE A 208 -2.45 5.05 10.49
CA ILE A 208 -3.85 5.39 10.81
C ILE A 208 -4.79 4.25 10.44
N ILE A 209 -4.55 3.57 9.32
CA ILE A 209 -5.35 2.43 8.87
C ILE A 209 -4.50 1.59 7.92
N ASN A 210 -4.30 0.32 8.27
CA ASN A 210 -3.64 -0.63 7.40
C ASN A 210 -4.46 -0.88 6.13
N GLU A 211 -3.80 -0.84 4.99
CA GLU A 211 -4.29 -1.24 3.67
C GLU A 211 -5.75 -0.81 3.40
N PRO A 212 -6.07 0.51 3.40
CA PRO A 212 -7.43 0.96 3.19
C PRO A 212 -7.94 0.39 1.86
N CYS A 213 -9.04 -0.35 1.92
CA CYS A 213 -9.49 -1.15 0.78
C CYS A 213 -10.64 -0.47 0.05
N LEU A 214 -10.58 -0.46 -1.28
CA LEU A 214 -11.65 0.02 -2.15
C LEU A 214 -12.17 -1.13 -3.04
N PRO A 215 -13.25 -1.82 -2.64
CA PRO A 215 -13.79 -2.98 -3.36
C PRO A 215 -14.10 -2.73 -4.85
N GLU A 216 -14.46 -1.51 -5.23
CA GLU A 216 -14.79 -1.14 -6.61
C GLU A 216 -13.58 -1.22 -7.55
N VAL A 217 -12.36 -1.16 -6.99
CA VAL A 217 -11.14 -1.52 -7.74
C VAL A 217 -11.27 -2.96 -8.16
N PHE A 218 -11.44 -3.93 -7.25
CA PHE A 218 -11.54 -5.37 -7.54
C PHE A 218 -12.62 -5.72 -8.59
N ALA A 219 -13.70 -4.95 -8.64
CA ALA A 219 -14.77 -5.08 -9.63
C ALA A 219 -14.39 -4.75 -11.08
N GLY A 220 -13.22 -4.14 -11.30
CA GLY A 220 -12.87 -3.48 -12.55
C GLY A 220 -13.73 -2.25 -12.85
N GLN A 221 -14.53 -1.76 -11.89
CA GLN A 221 -15.48 -0.65 -12.11
C GLN A 221 -14.75 0.68 -12.37
N LEU A 222 -13.55 0.86 -11.79
CA LEU A 222 -12.74 2.06 -11.95
C LEU A 222 -11.87 2.08 -13.22
N LEU A 223 -11.75 0.95 -13.93
CA LEU A 223 -10.98 0.86 -15.19
C LEU A 223 -11.52 1.81 -16.28
N PHE A 224 -12.74 2.34 -16.11
CA PHE A 224 -13.44 3.08 -17.14
C PHE A 224 -13.81 4.51 -16.74
N VAL A 225 -13.49 4.96 -15.52
CA VAL A 225 -14.08 6.19 -14.95
C VAL A 225 -13.10 7.04 -14.11
N PRO A 226 -12.34 7.97 -14.75
CA PRO A 226 -11.36 8.82 -14.05
C PRO A 226 -11.93 9.67 -12.91
N TRP A 227 -13.19 10.12 -13.01
CA TRP A 227 -13.80 10.98 -11.99
C TRP A 227 -14.11 10.22 -10.69
N GLN A 228 -14.46 8.94 -10.76
CA GLN A 228 -14.71 8.10 -9.58
C GLN A 228 -13.42 7.86 -8.80
N THR A 229 -12.30 7.60 -9.50
CA THR A 229 -10.98 7.47 -8.87
C THR A 229 -10.59 8.74 -8.11
N ARG A 230 -10.84 9.91 -8.71
CA ARG A 230 -10.59 11.19 -8.05
C ARG A 230 -11.45 11.37 -6.79
N ALA A 231 -12.75 11.09 -6.88
CA ALA A 231 -13.65 11.23 -5.76
C ALA A 231 -13.29 10.29 -4.59
N ARG A 232 -12.95 9.02 -4.88
CA ARG A 232 -12.52 8.05 -3.86
C ARG A 232 -11.21 8.47 -3.21
N ARG A 233 -10.24 8.95 -3.99
CA ARG A 233 -9.01 9.55 -3.44
C ARG A 233 -9.29 10.72 -2.50
N GLU A 234 -10.15 11.65 -2.92
CA GLU A 234 -10.53 12.80 -2.10
C GLU A 234 -11.19 12.34 -0.79
N GLN A 235 -12.03 11.29 -0.81
CA GLN A 235 -12.60 10.71 0.42
C GLN A 235 -11.53 10.18 1.39
N LEU A 236 -10.51 9.45 0.91
CA LEU A 236 -9.42 8.97 1.77
C LEU A 236 -8.59 10.12 2.34
N ILE A 237 -8.29 11.13 1.54
CA ILE A 237 -7.57 12.32 1.99
C ILE A 237 -8.36 13.09 3.06
N GLU A 238 -9.66 13.26 2.85
CA GLU A 238 -10.54 13.90 3.84
C GLU A 238 -10.65 13.09 5.13
N PHE A 239 -10.68 11.76 5.04
CA PHE A 239 -10.61 10.87 6.19
C PHE A 239 -9.32 11.11 6.99
N TYR A 240 -8.15 11.09 6.33
CA TYR A 240 -6.88 11.34 7.01
C TYR A 240 -6.80 12.74 7.63
N ALA A 241 -7.26 13.78 6.93
CA ALA A 241 -7.23 15.13 7.46
C ALA A 241 -8.09 15.27 8.74
N ARG A 242 -9.28 14.62 8.78
CA ARG A 242 -10.11 14.57 9.99
C ARG A 242 -9.47 13.75 11.10
N ALA A 243 -8.97 12.55 10.79
CA ALA A 243 -8.32 11.66 11.74
C ALA A 243 -7.13 12.35 12.43
N ILE A 244 -6.24 12.98 11.65
CA ILE A 244 -5.08 13.72 12.18
C ILE A 244 -5.53 14.87 13.07
N ALA A 245 -6.57 15.62 12.67
CA ALA A 245 -7.08 16.73 13.46
C ALA A 245 -7.62 16.29 14.84
N ASP A 246 -8.24 15.12 14.93
CA ASP A 246 -8.69 14.57 16.20
C ASP A 246 -7.55 13.97 17.02
N LEU A 247 -6.61 13.27 16.38
CA LEU A 247 -5.45 12.71 17.06
C LEU A 247 -4.53 13.80 17.63
N GLU A 248 -4.37 14.94 16.97
CA GLU A 248 -3.60 16.08 17.49
C GLU A 248 -4.17 16.62 18.82
N LYS A 249 -5.49 16.50 19.05
CA LYS A 249 -6.16 16.93 20.28
C LYS A 249 -5.81 16.04 21.48
N THR A 250 -5.33 14.82 21.26
CA THR A 250 -4.82 13.93 22.32
C THR A 250 -3.47 14.37 22.87
N GLY A 251 -2.81 15.32 22.22
CA GLY A 251 -1.42 15.67 22.50
C GLY A 251 -0.41 14.81 21.75
N PHE A 252 -0.84 13.98 20.79
CA PHE A 252 0.07 13.26 19.90
C PHE A 252 0.96 14.23 19.11
N ARG A 253 2.28 13.98 19.15
CA ARG A 253 3.30 14.79 18.46
C ARG A 253 4.25 13.97 17.58
N GLY A 254 3.97 12.67 17.39
CA GLY A 254 4.76 11.77 16.55
C GLY A 254 4.47 11.94 15.06
N TYR A 255 4.89 10.96 14.26
CA TYR A 255 4.66 10.90 12.82
C TYR A 255 3.32 10.23 12.47
N TYR A 256 2.73 10.60 11.34
CA TYR A 256 1.55 9.96 10.77
C TYR A 256 1.94 9.22 9.50
N PHE A 257 1.83 7.90 9.54
CA PHE A 257 2.01 7.02 8.40
C PHE A 257 0.67 6.92 7.69
N LEU A 258 0.66 7.34 6.42
CA LEU A 258 -0.54 7.43 5.59
C LEU A 258 -0.39 6.50 4.39
N GLU A 259 -1.23 5.48 4.34
CA GLU A 259 -1.25 4.51 3.25
C GLU A 259 -2.16 4.99 2.10
N PRO A 260 -1.79 4.75 0.83
CA PRO A 260 -2.73 4.88 -0.28
C PRO A 260 -3.81 3.78 -0.19
N PHE A 261 -4.87 3.86 -1.01
CA PHE A 261 -5.72 2.68 -1.18
C PHE A 261 -4.87 1.52 -1.68
N ASN A 262 -4.83 0.44 -0.91
CA ASN A 262 -3.97 -0.68 -1.21
C ASN A 262 -4.46 -1.43 -2.45
N TYR A 263 -3.50 -1.86 -3.28
CA TYR A 263 -3.70 -2.94 -4.23
C TYR A 263 -2.39 -3.61 -4.68
N ASP A 264 -1.38 -3.73 -3.80
CA ASP A 264 -0.09 -4.34 -4.17
C ASP A 264 -0.19 -5.84 -4.49
N VAL A 265 -1.22 -6.52 -3.99
CA VAL A 265 -1.46 -7.96 -4.22
C VAL A 265 -2.22 -8.30 -5.51
N SER A 266 -2.62 -7.33 -6.35
CA SER A 266 -3.25 -7.65 -7.63
C SER A 266 -2.30 -7.62 -8.82
N TYR A 267 -2.21 -8.79 -9.42
CA TYR A 267 -1.50 -9.16 -10.63
C TYR A 267 -1.90 -8.39 -11.91
N LEU A 268 -2.99 -7.59 -11.86
CA LEU A 268 -3.69 -7.14 -13.08
C LEU A 268 -3.99 -5.65 -13.13
N MET A 269 -4.04 -4.92 -12.01
CA MET A 269 -4.61 -3.57 -12.02
C MET A 269 -3.70 -2.52 -11.41
N ARG A 270 -3.48 -1.48 -12.22
CA ARG A 270 -2.36 -0.53 -12.20
C ARG A 270 -2.60 0.71 -11.35
N PHE A 271 -3.41 0.63 -10.31
CA PHE A 271 -3.84 1.83 -9.60
C PHE A 271 -3.50 1.70 -8.12
N SER A 272 -2.36 2.24 -7.72
CA SER A 272 -2.37 2.94 -6.45
C SER A 272 -3.21 4.19 -6.66
N ILE A 273 -4.37 4.27 -6.01
CA ILE A 273 -5.06 5.54 -5.88
C ILE A 273 -4.23 6.31 -4.85
N GLY A 274 -3.20 6.99 -5.36
CA GLY A 274 -2.22 7.72 -4.56
C GLY A 274 -2.85 8.86 -3.76
N LEU A 275 -2.05 9.52 -2.93
CA LEU A 275 -2.50 10.55 -2.01
C LEU A 275 -2.25 11.97 -2.53
N ASP A 276 -2.49 12.22 -3.82
CA ASP A 276 -2.22 13.51 -4.47
C ASP A 276 -2.79 14.70 -3.70
N GLY A 277 -1.95 15.66 -3.33
CA GLY A 277 -2.32 16.84 -2.56
C GLY A 277 -2.64 16.60 -1.07
N CYS A 278 -2.51 15.37 -0.56
CA CYS A 278 -2.89 15.03 0.82
C CYS A 278 -2.23 15.93 1.88
N CYS A 279 -0.92 16.15 1.78
CA CYS A 279 -0.22 16.99 2.75
C CYS A 279 -0.71 18.45 2.73
N ASN A 280 -1.07 18.99 1.56
CA ASN A 280 -1.64 20.34 1.49
C ASN A 280 -2.98 20.37 2.21
N ARG A 281 -3.82 19.37 1.95
CA ARG A 281 -5.15 19.28 2.55
C ARG A 281 -5.10 19.17 4.09
N VAL A 282 -4.18 18.37 4.62
CA VAL A 282 -3.96 18.28 6.08
C VAL A 282 -3.55 19.64 6.65
N CYS A 283 -2.61 20.36 6.01
CA CYS A 283 -2.19 21.68 6.45
C CYS A 283 -3.26 22.78 6.30
N GLU A 284 -4.23 22.60 5.39
CA GLU A 284 -5.41 23.50 5.30
C GLU A 284 -6.36 23.29 6.47
N VAL A 285 -6.62 22.04 6.85
CA VAL A 285 -7.48 21.69 7.99
C VAL A 285 -6.80 22.05 9.32
N LEU A 286 -5.48 21.92 9.39
CA LEU A 286 -4.65 22.23 10.56
C LEU A 286 -3.58 23.28 10.21
N PRO A 287 -3.94 24.58 10.19
CA PRO A 287 -2.97 25.64 9.95
C PRO A 287 -1.80 25.59 10.93
N GLY A 288 -0.57 25.58 10.41
CA GLY A 288 0.65 25.51 11.22
C GLY A 288 1.11 24.08 11.57
N PHE A 289 0.41 23.05 11.09
CA PHE A 289 0.86 21.67 11.22
C PHE A 289 2.24 21.46 10.55
N ASP A 290 3.15 20.77 11.23
CA ASP A 290 4.45 20.42 10.65
C ASP A 290 4.28 19.29 9.62
N ARG A 291 4.26 19.69 8.35
CA ARG A 291 4.16 18.80 7.19
C ARG A 291 5.17 17.65 7.21
N LYS A 292 6.35 17.81 7.83
CA LYS A 292 7.37 16.75 7.89
C LYS A 292 6.97 15.57 8.77
N ARG A 293 5.90 15.72 9.57
CA ARG A 293 5.31 14.64 10.35
C ARG A 293 4.44 13.71 9.52
N LEU A 294 4.11 14.06 8.28
CA LEU A 294 3.37 13.18 7.36
C LEU A 294 4.36 12.31 6.58
N VAL A 295 4.16 11.00 6.66
CA VAL A 295 4.98 9.97 6.01
C VAL A 295 4.10 9.19 5.05
N PHE A 296 4.50 9.09 3.79
CA PHE A 296 3.84 8.23 2.83
C PHE A 296 4.25 6.77 3.12
N ALA A 297 3.28 5.90 3.42
CA ALA A 297 3.54 4.55 3.90
C ALA A 297 2.97 3.47 2.96
N PRO A 298 3.39 3.36 1.70
CA PRO A 298 2.90 2.31 0.82
C PRO A 298 3.50 0.94 1.18
N HIS A 299 2.90 -0.13 0.67
CA HIS A 299 3.46 -1.47 0.73
C HIS A 299 4.25 -1.77 -0.56
N CYS A 300 4.98 -2.88 -0.58
CA CYS A 300 5.65 -3.35 -1.79
C CYS A 300 5.65 -4.87 -1.81
N TYR A 301 4.54 -5.43 -2.29
CA TYR A 301 4.43 -6.84 -2.58
C TYR A 301 4.65 -7.10 -4.07
N GLN A 302 5.58 -8.01 -4.39
CA GLN A 302 5.75 -8.47 -5.76
C GLN A 302 5.08 -9.84 -5.89
N PRO A 303 4.10 -10.00 -6.78
CA PRO A 303 3.51 -11.30 -7.03
C PRO A 303 4.56 -12.32 -7.48
N LEU A 304 4.43 -13.57 -7.04
CA LEU A 304 5.26 -14.66 -7.52
C LEU A 304 4.99 -14.87 -9.01
N THR A 305 6.05 -15.10 -9.79
CA THR A 305 6.11 -15.14 -11.26
C THR A 305 6.20 -13.76 -11.95
N ASN A 306 6.57 -13.74 -13.23
CA ASN A 306 6.68 -12.52 -14.06
C ASN A 306 5.29 -11.87 -14.39
N VAL A 307 4.25 -12.16 -13.61
CA VAL A 307 2.88 -11.67 -13.81
C VAL A 307 2.63 -10.51 -12.86
N GLY A 308 3.11 -9.33 -13.25
CA GLY A 308 2.94 -8.10 -12.47
C GLY A 308 3.98 -7.04 -12.83
N PRO A 309 3.87 -5.82 -12.29
CA PRO A 309 4.91 -4.82 -12.41
C PRO A 309 6.20 -5.30 -11.72
N SER A 310 7.35 -4.89 -12.25
CA SER A 310 8.62 -5.10 -11.55
C SER A 310 8.66 -4.24 -10.28
N ILE A 311 9.50 -4.64 -9.30
CA ILE A 311 9.79 -3.83 -8.10
C ILE A 311 10.15 -2.39 -8.49
N ASP A 312 10.95 -2.20 -9.55
CA ASP A 312 11.30 -0.86 -10.04
C ASP A 312 10.09 -0.04 -10.45
N CYS A 313 9.12 -0.66 -11.12
CA CYS A 313 7.89 0.00 -11.52
C CYS A 313 7.04 0.37 -10.30
N ILE A 314 6.88 -0.54 -9.33
CA ILE A 314 6.15 -0.32 -8.09
C ILE A 314 6.76 0.86 -7.33
N VAL A 315 8.07 0.80 -7.04
CA VAL A 315 8.79 1.84 -6.30
C VAL A 315 8.73 3.19 -7.04
N GLN A 316 8.84 3.21 -8.37
CA GLN A 316 8.75 4.45 -9.13
C GLN A 316 7.35 5.08 -9.07
N ASN A 317 6.29 4.27 -9.03
CA ASN A 317 4.92 4.75 -8.84
C ASN A 317 4.72 5.30 -7.43
N HIS A 318 5.31 4.67 -6.42
CA HIS A 318 5.28 5.14 -5.04
C HIS A 318 6.02 6.47 -4.88
N ILE A 319 7.19 6.63 -5.51
CA ILE A 319 7.91 7.92 -5.52
C ILE A 319 7.06 9.01 -6.17
N ARG A 320 6.42 8.71 -7.30
CA ARG A 320 5.51 9.68 -7.93
C ARG A 320 4.37 10.06 -6.98
N SER A 321 3.78 9.08 -6.29
CA SER A 321 2.67 9.30 -5.34
C SER A 321 3.13 10.10 -4.10
N GLN A 322 4.34 9.85 -3.62
CA GLN A 322 4.98 10.63 -2.57
C GLN A 322 5.13 12.11 -3.00
N GLU A 323 5.66 12.34 -4.20
CA GLU A 323 5.86 13.68 -4.77
C GLU A 323 4.53 14.41 -4.99
N THR A 324 3.54 13.78 -5.62
CA THR A 324 2.24 14.39 -5.90
C THR A 324 1.41 14.59 -4.63
N GLY A 325 1.56 13.71 -3.63
CA GLY A 325 0.99 13.90 -2.30
C GLY A 325 1.69 14.99 -1.48
N GLY A 326 2.91 15.37 -1.91
CA GLY A 326 3.74 16.39 -1.30
C GLY A 326 4.31 15.96 0.05
N PHE A 327 4.66 14.68 0.17
CA PHE A 327 5.28 14.10 1.35
C PHE A 327 6.79 14.33 1.35
N SER A 328 7.36 14.64 2.52
CA SER A 328 8.82 14.76 2.67
C SER A 328 9.50 13.39 2.81
N TRP A 329 8.76 12.41 3.33
CA TRP A 329 9.27 11.09 3.64
C TRP A 329 8.37 10.02 3.06
N MET A 330 8.99 8.91 2.68
CA MET A 330 8.32 7.65 2.37
C MET A 330 9.00 6.54 3.17
N VAL A 331 8.22 5.62 3.71
CA VAL A 331 8.68 4.38 4.35
C VAL A 331 7.86 3.26 3.74
N LEU A 332 8.49 2.17 3.29
CA LEU A 332 7.72 1.00 2.88
C LEU A 332 7.23 0.29 4.14
N GLY A 333 5.93 0.40 4.42
CA GLY A 333 5.30 -0.10 5.65
C GLY A 333 5.30 -1.62 5.74
N GLU A 334 5.19 -2.28 4.59
CA GLU A 334 5.30 -3.72 4.48
C GLU A 334 5.95 -4.11 3.16
N LEU A 335 6.76 -5.18 3.21
CA LEU A 335 7.36 -5.84 2.06
C LEU A 335 7.78 -7.25 2.46
N GLY A 336 8.17 -8.06 1.49
CA GLY A 336 8.69 -9.38 1.77
C GLY A 336 7.61 -10.39 2.15
N ASP A 337 6.38 -10.25 1.63
CA ASP A 337 5.46 -11.39 1.50
C ASP A 337 6.13 -12.41 0.57
N VAL A 338 6.96 -13.22 1.20
CA VAL A 338 7.77 -14.30 0.66
C VAL A 338 6.94 -15.57 0.58
N THR A 339 5.63 -15.40 0.35
CA THR A 339 4.62 -16.46 0.27
C THR A 339 5.25 -17.67 -0.42
N TYR A 340 5.22 -18.79 0.32
CA TYR A 340 5.59 -20.15 -0.08
C TYR A 340 7.00 -20.68 0.22
N GLY A 341 7.85 -20.02 1.02
CA GLY A 341 9.13 -20.62 1.45
C GLY A 341 9.98 -21.15 0.28
N ALA A 342 9.69 -20.63 -0.91
CA ALA A 342 10.21 -21.07 -2.17
C ALA A 342 11.51 -20.29 -2.39
N PRO A 343 12.54 -20.89 -3.01
CA PRO A 343 13.80 -20.19 -3.30
C PRO A 343 13.62 -18.82 -3.99
N GLU A 344 12.50 -18.63 -4.70
CA GLU A 344 12.11 -17.37 -5.32
C GLU A 344 11.81 -16.24 -4.31
N GLY A 345 11.32 -16.55 -3.11
CA GLY A 345 11.00 -15.57 -2.07
C GLY A 345 12.24 -14.83 -1.56
N GLU A 346 13.32 -15.56 -1.27
CA GLU A 346 14.63 -14.97 -0.91
C GLU A 346 15.12 -14.02 -2.01
N THR A 347 14.97 -14.44 -3.28
CA THR A 347 15.37 -13.63 -4.43
C THR A 347 14.52 -12.37 -4.58
N ILE A 348 13.21 -12.44 -4.29
CA ILE A 348 12.32 -11.27 -4.32
C ILE A 348 12.70 -10.30 -3.20
N LEU A 349 12.88 -10.79 -1.98
CA LEU A 349 13.29 -9.97 -0.84
C LEU A 349 14.65 -9.30 -1.09
N ASP A 350 15.64 -10.03 -1.60
CA ASP A 350 16.94 -9.47 -1.98
C ASP A 350 16.79 -8.34 -2.99
N LYS A 351 15.99 -8.54 -4.06
CA LYS A 351 15.74 -7.50 -5.07
C LYS A 351 15.05 -6.27 -4.46
N GLN A 352 14.06 -6.47 -3.59
CA GLN A 352 13.36 -5.39 -2.91
C GLN A 352 14.33 -4.58 -2.04
N LEU A 353 15.05 -5.26 -1.14
CA LEU A 353 15.97 -4.61 -0.22
C LEU A 353 17.16 -3.96 -0.93
N ARG A 354 17.68 -4.58 -2.00
CA ARG A 354 18.71 -3.98 -2.87
C ARG A 354 18.23 -2.66 -3.43
N ARG A 355 17.03 -2.65 -4.02
CA ARG A 355 16.48 -1.47 -4.68
C ARG A 355 16.23 -0.36 -3.68
N LEU A 356 15.51 -0.66 -2.60
CA LEU A 356 15.19 0.31 -1.55
C LEU A 356 16.45 0.88 -0.90
N THR A 357 17.43 0.03 -0.62
CA THR A 357 18.74 0.43 -0.10
C THR A 357 19.48 1.37 -1.05
N SER A 358 19.55 1.04 -2.35
CA SER A 358 20.20 1.89 -3.36
C SER A 358 19.58 3.28 -3.49
N MET A 359 18.33 3.43 -3.07
CA MET A 359 17.57 4.68 -3.12
C MET A 359 17.47 5.37 -1.75
N ALA A 360 18.11 4.79 -0.72
CA ALA A 360 18.01 5.22 0.67
C ALA A 360 16.55 5.32 1.18
N ILE A 361 15.67 4.46 0.65
CA ILE A 361 14.28 4.39 1.07
C ILE A 361 14.19 3.48 2.31
N PRO A 362 13.63 3.97 3.44
CA PRO A 362 13.35 3.16 4.62
C PRO A 362 12.31 2.07 4.37
N TRP A 363 12.38 1.01 5.16
CA TRP A 363 11.52 -0.15 4.95
C TRP A 363 11.28 -0.95 6.23
N ILE A 364 10.16 -1.67 6.24
CA ILE A 364 9.72 -2.53 7.33
C ILE A 364 9.29 -3.87 6.71
N VAL A 365 9.92 -4.97 7.13
CA VAL A 365 9.66 -6.32 6.59
C VAL A 365 8.44 -6.94 7.26
N TRP A 366 7.62 -7.60 6.47
CA TRP A 366 6.59 -8.54 6.92
C TRP A 366 7.18 -9.95 6.96
N GLU A 367 7.37 -10.61 8.11
CA GLU A 367 7.14 -10.13 9.49
C GLU A 367 8.01 -10.85 10.54
N PHE A 368 7.92 -10.45 11.82
CA PHE A 368 8.52 -11.16 12.96
C PHE A 368 7.43 -11.77 13.86
N CYS A 369 7.26 -13.09 13.80
CA CYS A 369 6.24 -13.87 14.49
C CYS A 369 6.76 -15.28 14.83
N PRO A 370 7.22 -15.51 16.07
CA PRO A 370 7.82 -16.79 16.49
C PRO A 370 6.78 -17.85 16.90
N VAL A 371 5.54 -17.75 16.42
CA VAL A 371 4.47 -18.70 16.80
C VAL A 371 4.21 -19.74 15.73
N TYR A 372 4.67 -19.51 14.50
CA TYR A 372 4.53 -20.50 13.43
C TYR A 372 5.43 -21.71 13.69
N GLU A 373 4.83 -22.89 13.88
CA GLU A 373 5.52 -24.11 14.31
C GLU A 373 6.12 -24.95 13.17
N ALA A 374 5.88 -24.64 11.89
CA ALA A 374 6.31 -25.55 10.84
C ALA A 374 7.82 -25.44 10.55
N SER A 375 8.47 -26.59 10.46
CA SER A 375 9.82 -26.69 9.89
C SER A 375 9.82 -26.35 8.40
N GLU A 376 10.98 -25.97 7.83
CA GLU A 376 11.14 -25.76 6.37
C GLU A 376 10.73 -27.02 5.57
N ALA A 377 10.97 -28.21 6.14
CA ALA A 377 10.57 -29.49 5.57
C ALA A 377 9.05 -29.68 5.59
N GLU A 378 8.36 -29.41 6.71
CA GLU A 378 6.90 -29.46 6.77
C GLU A 378 6.25 -28.38 5.90
N SER A 379 6.86 -27.19 5.82
CA SER A 379 6.41 -26.12 4.93
C SER A 379 6.48 -26.55 3.46
N ARG A 380 7.54 -27.28 3.07
CA ARG A 380 7.70 -27.82 1.70
C ARG A 380 6.87 -29.08 1.43
N ASP A 381 6.74 -29.97 2.40
CA ASP A 381 6.06 -31.26 2.27
C ASP A 381 4.55 -31.09 2.38
N VAL A 382 4.01 -30.25 3.26
CA VAL A 382 2.58 -29.90 3.26
C VAL A 382 2.18 -29.20 1.96
N TYR A 383 3.09 -28.40 1.38
CA TYR A 383 2.90 -27.77 0.07
C TYR A 383 2.88 -28.77 -1.10
N ARG A 384 3.69 -29.84 -1.04
CA ARG A 384 3.80 -30.85 -2.11
C ARG A 384 2.86 -32.04 -1.95
N ILE A 385 2.51 -32.45 -0.72
CA ILE A 385 1.90 -33.75 -0.45
C ILE A 385 0.38 -33.73 -0.62
N THR A 386 -0.30 -32.60 -0.38
CA THR A 386 -1.77 -32.68 -0.30
C THR A 386 -2.48 -32.43 -1.62
N ASN A 387 -1.88 -31.69 -2.58
CA ASN A 387 -2.63 -31.10 -3.71
C ASN A 387 -3.94 -30.40 -3.26
N ASN A 388 -4.02 -30.11 -1.96
CA ASN A 388 -5.23 -29.73 -1.27
C ASN A 388 -4.99 -28.31 -0.79
N ILE A 389 -5.32 -27.37 -1.67
CA ILE A 389 -5.40 -25.95 -1.39
C ILE A 389 -6.34 -25.65 -0.19
N HIS A 390 -7.06 -26.68 0.30
CA HIS A 390 -7.96 -26.64 1.45
C HIS A 390 -7.33 -26.88 2.83
N SER A 391 -6.02 -27.05 2.91
CA SER A 391 -5.31 -27.31 4.17
C SER A 391 -4.49 -26.12 4.64
N PHE A 392 -4.65 -24.96 3.99
CA PHE A 392 -3.89 -23.77 4.33
C PHE A 392 -4.51 -23.10 5.56
N PRO A 393 -3.77 -22.97 6.68
CA PRO A 393 -4.16 -22.01 7.68
C PRO A 393 -4.27 -20.64 7.02
N TRP A 394 -5.34 -19.94 7.35
CA TRP A 394 -5.63 -18.54 7.05
C TRP A 394 -4.40 -17.59 7.21
N ASN A 395 -3.39 -17.98 8.00
CA ASN A 395 -2.07 -17.36 8.14
C ASN A 395 -0.89 -18.28 7.72
N GLY A 396 -1.02 -19.05 6.63
CA GLY A 396 0.07 -19.87 6.04
C GLY A 396 1.21 -19.05 5.44
N GLU A 397 1.32 -17.78 5.84
CA GLU A 397 2.45 -16.93 5.67
C GLU A 397 3.60 -17.50 6.50
N TYR A 398 4.34 -18.44 5.91
CA TYR A 398 5.74 -18.69 6.26
C TYR A 398 6.62 -17.48 5.92
N CYS A 399 6.12 -16.29 6.19
CA CYS A 399 6.73 -15.00 5.94
C CYS A 399 7.41 -14.48 7.20
N SER A 400 7.36 -15.25 8.30
CA SER A 400 8.14 -14.87 9.46
C SER A 400 9.63 -15.07 9.22
N ILE A 401 10.41 -14.06 9.56
CA ILE A 401 11.87 -14.11 9.50
C ILE A 401 12.49 -14.92 10.66
N VAL A 402 11.68 -15.40 11.60
CA VAL A 402 12.09 -16.10 12.82
C VAL A 402 11.28 -17.37 13.04
N GLY A 403 11.92 -18.41 13.56
CA GLY A 403 11.27 -19.66 13.94
C GLY A 403 10.72 -19.66 15.38
N PRO A 404 10.06 -20.77 15.78
CA PRO A 404 9.41 -20.89 17.08
C PRO A 404 10.37 -21.01 18.28
N ASP A 405 11.67 -21.13 18.02
CA ASP A 405 12.75 -21.11 19.01
C ASP A 405 13.47 -19.75 19.07
N LEU A 406 12.87 -18.70 18.49
CA LEU A 406 13.45 -17.36 18.34
C LEU A 406 14.78 -17.36 17.55
N LYS A 407 15.02 -18.37 16.72
CA LYS A 407 16.16 -18.34 15.79
C LYS A 407 15.75 -17.78 14.44
N PRO A 408 16.55 -16.88 13.86
CA PRO A 408 16.29 -16.39 12.51
C PRO A 408 16.28 -17.55 11.50
N LEU A 409 15.33 -17.53 10.57
CA LEU A 409 15.27 -18.56 9.54
C LEU A 409 16.44 -18.39 8.55
N PRO A 410 17.20 -19.46 8.24
CA PRO A 410 18.38 -19.39 7.37
C PRO A 410 18.12 -18.78 5.99
N ILE A 411 16.92 -18.96 5.43
CA ILE A 411 16.52 -18.44 4.12
C ILE A 411 16.48 -16.90 4.08
N TYR A 412 16.24 -16.23 5.21
CA TYR A 412 16.17 -14.77 5.27
C TYR A 412 17.40 -14.13 5.89
N ILE A 413 18.11 -14.85 6.79
CA ILE A 413 19.20 -14.26 7.58
C ILE A 413 20.34 -13.74 6.72
N ASN A 414 20.66 -14.41 5.60
CA ASN A 414 21.74 -13.98 4.71
C ASN A 414 21.41 -12.64 4.06
N VAL A 415 20.19 -12.52 3.51
CA VAL A 415 19.69 -11.31 2.86
C VAL A 415 19.58 -10.17 3.88
N LEU A 416 18.95 -10.41 5.03
CA LEU A 416 18.75 -9.38 6.05
C LEU A 416 20.07 -8.89 6.65
N THR A 417 20.99 -9.81 6.98
CA THR A 417 22.29 -9.44 7.53
C THR A 417 23.07 -8.56 6.56
N HIS A 418 23.02 -8.85 5.25
CA HIS A 418 23.66 -8.03 4.23
C HIS A 418 23.16 -6.58 4.26
N TYR A 419 21.84 -6.37 4.30
CA TYR A 419 21.26 -5.02 4.22
C TYR A 419 21.21 -4.26 5.56
N LEU A 420 21.25 -4.95 6.69
CA LEU A 420 21.27 -4.33 8.02
C LEU A 420 22.68 -3.92 8.47
N THR A 421 23.73 -4.62 8.02
CA THR A 421 25.12 -4.36 8.46
C THR A 421 25.91 -3.43 7.53
N HIS A 422 25.67 -3.46 6.21
CA HIS A 422 26.57 -2.83 5.22
C HIS A 422 26.32 -1.34 4.90
N LEU A 423 25.39 -0.66 5.59
CA LEU A 423 25.07 0.75 5.31
C LEU A 423 25.66 1.75 6.30
N GLN A 424 26.34 1.29 7.36
CA GLN A 424 27.00 2.21 8.30
C GLN A 424 28.24 2.90 7.71
N GLU A 425 28.78 2.44 6.57
CA GLU A 425 30.06 2.94 6.04
C GLU A 425 29.94 3.89 4.82
N GLY A 426 28.75 4.08 4.23
CA GLY A 426 28.65 4.71 2.89
C GLY A 426 27.73 5.93 2.72
N ALA A 427 26.86 6.26 3.68
CA ALA A 427 25.89 7.34 3.49
C ALA A 427 26.43 8.68 3.99
N THR A 428 27.41 9.27 3.28
CA THR A 428 27.58 10.72 3.34
C THR A 428 26.33 11.36 2.79
N HIS A 429 25.56 12.00 3.68
CA HIS A 429 24.39 12.83 3.39
C HIS A 429 24.76 14.03 2.50
N ASP A 430 25.13 13.78 1.25
CA ASP A 430 24.89 14.78 0.23
C ASP A 430 23.40 14.69 -0.08
N ARG A 431 22.73 15.82 0.18
CA ARG A 431 21.33 16.06 -0.15
C ARG A 431 21.00 15.36 -1.47
N LEU A 432 19.81 14.75 -1.53
CA LEU A 432 18.99 14.77 -2.74
C LEU A 432 18.81 16.25 -3.13
N SER A 433 19.87 16.82 -3.69
CA SER A 433 19.89 18.09 -4.35
C SER A 433 19.01 17.86 -5.56
N THR A 434 17.95 18.65 -5.64
CA THR A 434 17.15 18.87 -6.83
C THR A 434 17.96 19.54 -7.95
N ASN A 435 19.22 19.14 -8.14
CA ASN A 435 19.97 19.39 -9.36
C ASN A 435 19.38 18.50 -10.46
N THR A 436 18.18 18.85 -10.88
CA THR A 436 17.85 18.78 -12.30
C THR A 436 18.88 19.63 -13.01
N ALA A 437 19.99 19.02 -13.44
CA ALA A 437 20.75 19.61 -14.54
C ALA A 437 19.74 19.92 -15.65
N PRO A 438 19.70 21.14 -16.21
CA PRO A 438 18.80 21.41 -17.31
C PRO A 438 19.16 20.41 -18.40
N PHE A 439 18.20 19.54 -18.72
CA PHE A 439 18.29 18.69 -19.90
C PHE A 439 18.73 19.59 -21.05
N SER A 440 19.83 19.23 -21.72
CA SER A 440 20.21 19.90 -22.95
C SER A 440 19.00 19.84 -23.91
N PRO A 441 18.78 20.86 -24.76
CA PRO A 441 17.63 20.89 -25.65
C PRO A 441 17.75 19.77 -26.68
N GLN A 442 17.32 18.57 -26.31
CA GLN A 442 17.07 17.48 -27.24
C GLN A 442 15.92 17.93 -28.14
N GLN A 443 16.11 17.79 -29.45
CA GLN A 443 15.11 18.10 -30.47
C GLN A 443 13.79 17.41 -30.10
N LYS A 444 12.74 18.23 -29.97
CA LYS A 444 11.41 17.78 -29.54
C LYS A 444 10.54 17.53 -30.76
N THR A 445 9.99 16.33 -30.88
CA THR A 445 9.10 15.93 -31.99
C THR A 445 7.70 15.64 -31.47
N LEU A 446 6.68 16.22 -32.11
CA LEU A 446 5.27 15.94 -31.87
C LEU A 446 4.76 15.00 -32.96
N TYR A 447 4.22 13.84 -32.58
CA TYR A 447 3.65 12.86 -33.51
C TYR A 447 2.12 12.93 -33.46
N ILE A 448 1.49 13.09 -34.62
CA ILE A 448 0.02 13.12 -34.77
C ILE A 448 -0.37 12.00 -35.72
N PHE A 449 -1.21 11.08 -35.25
CA PHE A 449 -1.73 9.97 -36.04
C PHE A 449 -3.20 10.23 -36.41
N PRO A 450 -3.54 10.45 -37.69
CA PRO A 450 -4.93 10.51 -38.12
C PRO A 450 -5.56 9.11 -38.13
N ARG A 451 -6.88 9.06 -37.91
CA ARG A 451 -7.70 7.84 -37.96
C ARG A 451 -7.75 7.24 -39.37
N ASP A 452 -7.86 5.92 -39.48
CA ASP A 452 -8.20 5.25 -40.75
C ASP A 452 -9.50 5.83 -41.33
N GLY A 453 -9.43 6.31 -42.57
CA GLY A 453 -10.53 6.93 -43.30
C GLY A 453 -10.61 8.46 -43.21
N ILE A 454 -9.68 9.13 -42.50
CA ILE A 454 -9.52 10.59 -42.56
C ILE A 454 -8.29 10.89 -43.42
N ASP A 455 -8.53 11.22 -44.69
CA ASP A 455 -7.46 11.39 -45.69
C ASP A 455 -6.63 12.68 -45.53
N ALA A 456 -7.10 13.65 -44.71
CA ALA A 456 -6.38 14.88 -44.42
C ALA A 456 -6.86 15.54 -43.12
N ILE A 457 -5.96 16.19 -42.39
CA ILE A 457 -6.32 17.08 -41.29
C ILE A 457 -6.60 18.47 -41.89
N PRO A 458 -7.76 19.11 -41.61
CA PRO A 458 -8.07 20.44 -42.15
C PRO A 458 -6.97 21.45 -41.82
N ILE A 459 -6.56 22.22 -42.83
CA ILE A 459 -5.42 23.15 -42.70
C ILE A 459 -5.60 24.19 -41.60
N CYS A 460 -6.84 24.55 -41.28
CA CYS A 460 -7.17 25.46 -40.17
C CYS A 460 -6.85 24.86 -38.78
N GLN A 461 -6.98 23.54 -38.61
CA GLN A 461 -6.63 22.85 -37.37
C GLN A 461 -5.12 22.67 -37.24
N LEU A 462 -4.44 22.33 -38.34
CA LEU A 462 -2.97 22.34 -38.42
C LEU A 462 -2.40 23.71 -38.07
N GLN A 463 -2.93 24.79 -38.64
CA GLN A 463 -2.53 26.17 -38.33
C GLN A 463 -2.81 26.59 -36.87
N ARG A 464 -3.85 26.03 -36.24
CA ARG A 464 -4.14 26.25 -34.82
C ARG A 464 -3.11 25.53 -33.94
N LEU A 465 -2.79 24.28 -34.24
CA LEU A 465 -1.74 23.51 -33.56
C LEU A 465 -0.36 24.16 -33.70
N MET A 466 -0.03 24.69 -34.89
CA MET A 466 1.20 25.44 -35.15
C MET A 466 1.32 26.71 -34.31
N ARG A 467 0.21 27.44 -34.15
CA ARG A 467 0.18 28.64 -33.30
C ARG A 467 0.38 28.31 -31.83
N LEU A 468 -0.11 27.16 -31.37
CA LEU A 468 0.03 26.71 -29.99
C LEU A 468 1.43 26.13 -29.71
N SER A 469 2.09 25.51 -30.70
CA SER A 469 3.41 24.89 -30.54
C SER A 469 4.61 25.80 -30.88
N GLY A 470 4.37 26.90 -31.61
CA GLY A 470 5.41 27.85 -32.03
C GLY A 470 6.32 27.35 -33.17
N GLN A 471 5.97 26.26 -33.86
CA GLN A 471 6.80 25.68 -34.94
C GLN A 471 6.18 25.84 -36.34
N LYS A 472 7.03 25.90 -37.38
CA LYS A 472 6.63 25.94 -38.80
C LYS A 472 6.34 24.53 -39.34
N VAL A 473 5.31 24.40 -40.18
CA VAL A 473 4.92 23.15 -40.86
C VAL A 473 4.89 23.41 -42.36
N SER A 474 5.43 22.47 -43.14
CA SER A 474 5.39 22.48 -44.61
C SER A 474 4.45 21.38 -45.10
N THR A 475 3.55 21.69 -46.03
CA THR A 475 2.62 20.72 -46.64
C THR A 475 3.11 20.30 -48.01
N TRP A 476 3.03 19.00 -48.34
CA TRP A 476 3.28 18.48 -49.70
C TRP A 476 1.97 17.94 -50.26
N SER A 477 1.70 18.18 -51.54
CA SER A 477 0.40 17.91 -52.17
C SER A 477 0.12 16.43 -52.50
N THR A 478 1.05 15.50 -52.19
CA THR A 478 0.97 14.12 -52.70
C THR A 478 1.25 13.01 -51.68
N ILE A 479 1.31 13.28 -50.37
CA ILE A 479 1.58 12.24 -49.35
C ILE A 479 0.59 12.33 -48.18
N GLN A 480 -0.12 11.24 -47.89
CA GLN A 480 -1.13 11.08 -46.82
C GLN A 480 -0.56 10.89 -45.39
N TRP A 481 0.69 11.29 -45.14
CA TRP A 481 1.30 11.20 -43.80
C TRP A 481 2.08 12.47 -43.47
N TYR A 482 1.87 12.98 -42.26
CA TYR A 482 2.58 14.15 -41.75
C TYR A 482 3.77 13.71 -40.91
N VAL A 483 4.98 14.12 -41.30
CA VAL A 483 6.19 13.99 -40.48
C VAL A 483 6.81 15.37 -40.37
N ILE A 484 6.98 15.87 -39.14
CA ILE A 484 7.83 17.03 -38.87
C ILE A 484 9.25 16.50 -38.71
N THR A 485 10.19 16.94 -39.55
CA THR A 485 11.61 16.62 -39.38
C THR A 485 12.47 17.87 -39.53
N GLU A 486 13.57 17.92 -38.77
CA GLU A 486 14.88 18.19 -39.36
C GLU A 486 15.89 17.12 -38.91
N SER A 487 16.12 16.15 -39.81
CA SER A 487 17.17 15.11 -39.87
C SER A 487 17.19 14.08 -38.72
N THR A 488 17.21 12.77 -38.94
CA THR A 488 17.78 11.94 -40.02
C THR A 488 16.89 10.73 -40.33
N HIS A 489 16.98 10.23 -41.56
CA HIS A 489 16.20 9.16 -42.16
C HIS A 489 15.93 7.95 -41.25
N VAL A 490 14.65 7.65 -41.00
CA VAL A 490 14.20 6.33 -40.59
C VAL A 490 13.24 5.80 -41.66
N PRO A 491 13.64 4.82 -42.49
CA PRO A 491 12.73 4.21 -43.45
C PRO A 491 11.64 3.42 -42.71
N PRO A 492 10.46 3.22 -43.32
CA PRO A 492 9.37 2.44 -42.75
C PRO A 492 9.69 0.96 -42.93
N ASN A 493 10.69 0.45 -42.21
CA ASN A 493 10.92 -0.98 -42.13
C ASN A 493 10.18 -1.55 -40.90
N THR A 494 10.03 -2.87 -40.89
CA THR A 494 9.36 -3.63 -39.83
C THR A 494 9.88 -3.28 -38.43
N GLN A 495 11.14 -2.85 -38.31
CA GLN A 495 11.80 -2.52 -37.06
C GLN A 495 11.28 -1.21 -36.46
N THR A 496 11.01 -0.19 -37.28
CA THR A 496 10.39 1.07 -36.82
C THR A 496 8.94 0.85 -36.39
N ARG A 497 8.22 -0.02 -37.09
CA ARG A 497 6.85 -0.41 -36.72
C ARG A 497 6.83 -1.19 -35.42
N GLN A 498 7.78 -2.10 -35.24
CA GLN A 498 7.97 -2.85 -33.98
C GLN A 498 8.35 -1.93 -32.82
N TYR A 499 9.24 -0.96 -33.04
CA TYR A 499 9.64 0.00 -32.02
C TYR A 499 8.46 0.87 -31.54
N LEU A 500 7.64 1.37 -32.48
CA LEU A 500 6.43 2.12 -32.13
C LEU A 500 5.39 1.24 -31.42
N LEU A 501 5.28 -0.04 -31.81
CA LEU A 501 4.46 -1.03 -31.10
C LEU A 501 4.96 -1.25 -29.67
N ASP A 502 6.26 -1.50 -29.50
CA ASP A 502 6.88 -1.75 -28.20
C ASP A 502 6.78 -0.51 -27.31
N PHE A 503 6.88 0.69 -27.90
CA PHE A 503 6.68 1.96 -27.20
C PHE A 503 5.22 2.16 -26.74
N ILE A 504 4.24 1.87 -27.60
CA ILE A 504 2.80 1.94 -27.27
C ILE A 504 2.43 0.91 -26.19
N LEU A 505 2.92 -0.32 -26.34
CA LEU A 505 2.68 -1.42 -25.38
C LEU A 505 3.36 -1.16 -24.04
N SER A 506 4.60 -0.63 -24.02
CA SER A 506 5.33 -0.34 -22.77
C SER A 506 4.86 0.93 -22.08
N SER A 507 4.50 1.98 -22.83
CA SER A 507 4.19 3.30 -22.25
C SER A 507 2.71 3.48 -21.90
N LEU A 508 1.78 2.85 -22.62
CA LEU A 508 0.35 2.79 -22.24
C LEU A 508 -0.01 1.48 -21.52
N GLY A 509 0.88 0.49 -21.53
CA GLY A 509 0.71 -0.76 -20.82
C GLY A 509 -0.27 -1.74 -21.48
N PHE A 510 -0.59 -1.65 -22.76
CA PHE A 510 -1.40 -2.72 -23.36
C PHE A 510 -0.59 -4.03 -23.45
N ARG A 511 -1.19 -5.19 -23.11
CA ARG A 511 -0.49 -6.50 -23.18
C ARG A 511 -0.54 -7.11 -24.57
N GLN A 512 -1.62 -6.84 -25.33
CA GLN A 512 -1.77 -7.30 -26.70
C GLN A 512 -2.17 -6.15 -27.62
N TYR A 513 -1.75 -6.25 -28.88
CA TYR A 513 -2.07 -5.25 -29.90
C TYR A 513 -3.58 -5.06 -30.09
N VAL A 514 -4.37 -6.12 -29.94
CA VAL A 514 -5.83 -6.06 -30.07
C VAL A 514 -6.47 -5.15 -29.02
N ASP A 515 -5.91 -5.08 -27.81
CA ASP A 515 -6.42 -4.23 -26.72
C ASP A 515 -6.17 -2.74 -27.02
N ALA A 516 -4.98 -2.43 -27.54
CA ALA A 516 -4.64 -1.09 -27.99
C ALA A 516 -5.50 -0.66 -29.19
N VAL A 517 -5.79 -1.58 -30.11
CA VAL A 517 -6.65 -1.33 -31.28
C VAL A 517 -8.12 -1.15 -30.89
N VAL A 518 -8.64 -1.96 -29.96
CA VAL A 518 -10.00 -1.78 -29.43
C VAL A 518 -10.11 -0.44 -28.72
N PHE A 519 -9.13 -0.06 -27.90
CA PHE A 519 -9.06 1.25 -27.25
C PHE A 519 -9.03 2.40 -28.27
N VAL A 520 -8.16 2.33 -29.27
CA VAL A 520 -8.06 3.33 -30.34
C VAL A 520 -9.36 3.45 -31.15
N ASN A 521 -9.99 2.32 -31.47
CA ASN A 521 -11.24 2.28 -32.23
C ASN A 521 -12.44 2.80 -31.44
N GLN A 522 -12.44 2.60 -30.12
CA GLN A 522 -13.54 3.01 -29.24
C GLN A 522 -13.45 4.48 -28.81
N TYR A 523 -12.24 5.04 -28.72
CA TYR A 523 -12.02 6.40 -28.19
C TYR A 523 -11.40 7.38 -29.20
N GLY A 524 -11.28 7.00 -30.47
CA GLY A 524 -10.97 7.95 -31.56
C GLY A 524 -9.49 8.29 -31.74
N GLY A 525 -8.56 7.47 -31.24
CA GLY A 525 -7.11 7.64 -31.39
C GLY A 525 -6.36 7.90 -30.08
N ILE A 526 -5.03 7.81 -30.13
CA ILE A 526 -4.13 8.15 -29.02
C ILE A 526 -3.23 9.30 -29.46
N ILE A 527 -3.22 10.40 -28.72
CA ILE A 527 -2.24 11.48 -28.87
C ILE A 527 -1.22 11.37 -27.75
N VAL A 528 0.04 11.10 -28.09
CA VAL A 528 1.14 11.10 -27.11
C VAL A 528 1.88 12.42 -27.20
N CYS A 529 1.76 13.26 -26.16
CA CYS A 529 2.54 14.48 -26.01
C CYS A 529 3.61 14.28 -24.92
N SER A 530 4.88 14.47 -25.26
CA SER A 530 6.02 14.27 -24.36
C SER A 530 6.44 15.52 -23.57
N ASP A 531 5.69 16.62 -23.65
CA ASP A 531 5.98 17.87 -22.93
C ASP A 531 4.83 18.30 -21.99
N ARG A 532 5.12 18.38 -20.67
CA ARG A 532 4.17 18.79 -19.64
C ARG A 532 3.81 20.28 -19.68
N SER A 533 4.64 21.16 -20.26
CA SER A 533 4.31 22.59 -20.28
C SER A 533 3.23 22.93 -21.30
N LEU A 534 3.08 22.13 -22.35
CA LEU A 534 1.99 22.27 -23.33
C LEU A 534 0.62 21.82 -22.78
N LEU A 535 0.61 20.95 -21.76
CA LEU A 535 -0.62 20.54 -21.06
C LEU A 535 -1.20 21.67 -20.19
N SER A 536 -0.40 22.67 -19.81
CA SER A 536 -0.91 23.82 -19.03
C SER A 536 -1.80 24.79 -19.83
N GLY A 537 -1.75 24.70 -21.18
CA GLY A 537 -2.60 25.47 -22.09
C GLY A 537 -3.44 24.61 -23.05
N ALA A 538 -3.21 23.31 -23.10
CA ALA A 538 -4.04 22.38 -23.88
C ALA A 538 -5.24 21.97 -23.03
N TYR A 539 -6.37 22.66 -23.23
CA TYR A 539 -7.66 22.06 -22.96
C TYR A 539 -7.69 20.71 -23.67
N ILE A 540 -7.81 19.64 -22.89
CA ILE A 540 -8.26 18.34 -23.39
C ILE A 540 -9.56 18.64 -24.13
N CYS A 541 -9.59 18.36 -25.44
CA CYS A 541 -10.81 18.48 -26.21
C CYS A 541 -11.82 17.49 -25.65
N ASP A 542 -12.73 17.98 -24.82
CA ASP A 542 -14.10 17.49 -24.73
C ASP A 542 -14.67 17.48 -26.15
N LEU A 543 -14.77 16.29 -26.73
CA LEU A 543 -15.50 15.93 -27.94
C LEU A 543 -15.57 14.40 -27.86
N LEU A 544 -16.51 13.81 -27.12
CA LEU A 544 -17.89 13.62 -27.54
C LEU A 544 -18.84 13.59 -26.32
N ALA A 545 -19.37 14.75 -25.96
CA ALA A 545 -20.60 14.86 -25.19
C ALA A 545 -21.61 15.69 -26.01
N GLU A 546 -22.05 15.10 -27.12
CA GLU A 546 -23.46 14.99 -27.57
C GLU A 546 -23.60 13.65 -28.29
#